data_AF-A0A0A2L9M1-F1
#
_entry.id   AF-A0A0A2L9M1-F1
#
_cell.length_a   1.000
_cell.length_b   1.000
_cell.length_c   1.000
_cell.angle_alpha   90.00
_cell.angle_beta   90.00
_cell.angle_gamma   90.00
#
_symmetry.space_group_name_H-M   'P 1'
#
loop_
_entity.id
_entity.type
_entity.pdbx_description
1 polymer ?
#
loop_
_entity_poly.entity_id
_entity_poly.type
_entity_poly.pdbx_seq_one_letter_code
_entity_poly.pdbx_strand_id
1 'polypeptide(L)'
;MDHVFGFSYGAPFVGNYEPPKCDFDTVRINLTVTSRGKQFDRLALMYLGDNEVFRTSTAEPTANGIVWTYVKEMSQYNSLWKSPQKLIFDLGNIINDVYTGSFNTTLTAHFSTKQNVKTADLILPISAKRSASNSSSAFQLPTDNTTVMYEVPAAASRAVVSISACGQSEEEFWWSNVFSEDTQDFESTVGGLYGYTPFREVQLYIDGILAGLVWPFPIIFTGGVAPGFWRPVVGTDAFDLRQPEIDISPFLPMIQDGKQHSFEIRVTGLNVSADGSATLANTVGSYWVVTGNIFIYVDSESSASKVTITGDNSRPKVDASLPVFAVTRNLIRNKTGGNDSLSYSVVVERVFGATSSLYSWSQKLSFSNHGLLNQQGYSQVNRQLTTGTNTITELGETPISNNISFQYPLVVNATYGLTLNETTIDSWMKRGLDFEATGGLGISTYTLTSGPSYLHTSQSGTAQYKSVTGGSSSSWGDTFNVFDGQTNGQSYHRSVHAVNGTVVYDTEPKGKNSASSPQDHGDTGRDSVRAIVGKGPGAFVN
;
A
#
# COMPACT_ATOMS: atom_id res chain seq x y z
N MET A 1 18.08 14.16 6.75
CA MET A 1 17.33 14.15 8.02
C MET A 1 18.07 13.25 9.00
N ASP A 2 18.27 13.72 10.22
CA ASP A 2 18.68 12.90 11.36
C ASP A 2 17.71 13.25 12.49
N HIS A 3 16.86 12.30 12.89
CA HIS A 3 15.74 12.57 13.79
C HIS A 3 15.33 11.36 14.61
N VAL A 4 14.90 11.61 15.86
CA VAL A 4 14.41 10.59 16.78
C VAL A 4 12.91 10.75 16.98
N PHE A 5 12.14 9.77 16.49
CA PHE A 5 10.70 9.71 16.68
C PHE A 5 10.35 8.93 17.95
N GLY A 6 10.10 9.67 19.04
CA GLY A 6 9.70 9.12 20.34
C GLY A 6 8.26 9.48 20.71
N PHE A 7 8.03 10.77 21.01
CA PHE A 7 6.70 11.36 21.27
C PHE A 7 6.28 12.23 20.08
N SER A 8 6.05 11.61 18.92
CA SER A 8 5.97 12.30 17.63
C SER A 8 4.59 12.30 16.98
N TYR A 9 3.53 11.88 17.69
CA TYR A 9 2.17 12.02 17.16
C TYR A 9 1.82 13.48 16.88
N GLY A 10 1.40 13.76 15.64
CA GLY A 10 1.09 15.12 15.19
C GLY A 10 2.29 16.06 15.13
N ALA A 11 3.51 15.54 15.34
CA ALA A 11 4.75 16.30 15.36
C ALA A 11 5.77 15.65 14.41
N PRO A 12 5.58 15.77 13.09
CA PRO A 12 6.48 15.21 12.11
C PRO A 12 7.85 15.92 12.14
N PHE A 13 8.88 15.28 11.57
CA PHE A 13 10.09 16.01 11.21
C PHE A 13 9.76 16.99 10.08
N VAL A 14 10.23 18.22 10.20
CA VAL A 14 10.10 19.25 9.16
C VAL A 14 11.46 19.86 8.88
N GLY A 15 11.91 19.76 7.63
CA GLY A 15 13.13 20.38 7.14
C GLY A 15 12.86 21.21 5.89
N ASN A 16 13.69 22.22 5.66
CA ASN A 16 13.74 22.90 4.37
C ASN A 16 14.72 22.15 3.47
N TYR A 17 14.26 21.74 2.30
CA TYR A 17 15.06 21.14 1.25
C TYR A 17 15.47 22.20 0.24
N GLU A 18 16.75 22.23 -0.11
CA GLU A 18 17.29 22.99 -1.23
C GLU A 18 17.97 22.03 -2.21
N PRO A 19 17.71 22.15 -3.53
CA PRO A 19 18.37 21.34 -4.54
C PRO A 19 19.90 21.52 -4.53
N PRO A 20 20.68 20.46 -4.81
CA PRO A 20 22.11 20.61 -4.99
C PRO A 20 22.42 21.50 -6.20
N LYS A 21 23.59 22.15 -6.21
CA LYS A 21 24.03 23.02 -7.31
C LYS A 21 24.43 22.28 -8.60
N CYS A 22 24.36 20.95 -8.61
CA CYS A 22 24.71 20.13 -9.77
C CYS A 22 23.46 19.72 -10.55
N ASP A 23 23.61 19.50 -11.84
CA ASP A 23 22.57 18.83 -12.62
C ASP A 23 22.42 17.37 -12.18
N PHE A 24 21.17 16.89 -12.17
CA PHE A 24 20.84 15.50 -11.87
C PHE A 24 19.56 15.08 -12.61
N ASP A 25 19.48 13.78 -12.89
CA ASP A 25 18.29 13.11 -13.42
C ASP A 25 17.91 11.86 -12.62
N THR A 26 18.75 11.51 -11.64
CA THR A 26 18.60 10.31 -10.82
C THR A 26 18.65 10.70 -9.34
N VAL A 27 17.59 10.37 -8.61
CA VAL A 27 17.52 10.57 -7.16
C VAL A 27 17.22 9.25 -6.46
N ARG A 28 17.98 8.94 -5.42
CA ARG A 28 17.70 7.82 -4.52
C ARG A 28 17.74 8.27 -3.08
N ILE A 29 16.86 7.76 -2.24
CA ILE A 29 16.94 7.97 -0.80
C ILE A 29 17.35 6.69 -0.10
N ASN A 30 18.16 6.83 0.94
CA ASN A 30 18.47 5.78 1.90
C ASN A 30 17.83 6.16 3.22
N LEU A 31 16.87 5.38 3.68
CA LEU A 31 16.29 5.49 5.02
C LEU A 31 16.90 4.40 5.89
N THR A 32 17.72 4.78 6.87
CA THR A 32 18.24 3.88 7.90
C THR A 32 17.50 4.15 9.20
N VAL A 33 16.98 3.09 9.82
CA VAL A 33 16.25 3.19 11.09
C VAL A 33 16.87 2.24 12.10
N THR A 34 17.11 2.75 13.30
CA THR A 34 17.48 1.95 14.46
C THR A 34 16.41 2.12 15.53
N SER A 35 16.06 1.03 16.20
CA SER A 35 15.07 1.04 17.27
C SER A 35 15.36 -0.08 18.26
N ARG A 36 15.05 0.14 19.53
CA ARG A 36 15.28 -0.82 20.61
C ARG A 36 14.18 -0.71 21.66
N GLY A 37 13.72 -1.85 22.17
CA GLY A 37 12.65 -1.92 23.15
C GLY A 37 11.40 -2.55 22.56
N LYS A 38 10.26 -2.28 23.20
CA LYS A 38 8.95 -2.77 22.76
C LYS A 38 8.25 -1.65 21.99
N GLN A 39 7.86 -1.91 20.74
CA GLN A 39 7.07 -1.00 19.93
C GLN A 39 6.39 -1.80 18.81
N PHE A 40 5.22 -1.33 18.36
CA PHE A 40 4.59 -1.87 17.15
C PHE A 40 5.12 -1.19 15.90
N ASP A 41 4.76 -1.74 14.75
CA ASP A 41 5.02 -1.08 13.50
C ASP A 41 4.27 0.25 13.42
N ARG A 42 4.91 1.24 12.80
CA ARG A 42 4.38 2.58 12.63
C ARG A 42 4.36 2.92 11.16
N LEU A 43 3.18 3.32 10.67
CA LEU A 43 3.05 3.94 9.38
C LEU A 43 3.80 5.28 9.39
N ALA A 44 4.62 5.49 8.37
CA ALA A 44 5.31 6.75 8.14
C ALA A 44 5.11 7.24 6.70
N LEU A 45 5.04 8.56 6.55
CA LEU A 45 4.78 9.23 5.29
C LEU A 45 5.80 10.36 5.09
N MET A 46 6.42 10.38 3.93
CA MET A 46 7.34 11.44 3.52
C MET A 46 6.72 12.29 2.43
N TYR A 47 6.81 13.60 2.60
CA TYR A 47 6.33 14.59 1.66
C TYR A 47 7.45 15.49 1.16
N LEU A 48 7.37 15.84 -0.12
CA LEU A 48 8.01 17.02 -0.69
C LEU A 48 6.91 18.05 -0.95
N GLY A 49 6.91 19.10 -0.15
CA GLY A 49 5.79 20.03 -0.04
C GLY A 49 4.54 19.27 0.41
N ASP A 50 3.53 19.22 -0.46
CA ASP A 50 2.27 18.53 -0.22
C ASP A 50 2.12 17.21 -1.01
N ASN A 51 3.14 16.82 -1.77
CA ASN A 51 3.17 15.57 -2.53
C ASN A 51 3.75 14.46 -1.66
N GLU A 52 2.99 13.40 -1.44
CA GLU A 52 3.51 12.21 -0.77
C GLU A 52 4.43 11.45 -1.73
N VAL A 53 5.70 11.31 -1.38
CA VAL A 53 6.70 10.68 -2.24
C VAL A 53 7.14 9.31 -1.73
N PHE A 54 6.84 8.98 -0.47
CA PHE A 54 7.18 7.70 0.12
C PHE A 54 6.26 7.38 1.31
N ARG A 55 5.72 6.16 1.34
CA ARG A 55 4.95 5.61 2.47
C ARG A 55 5.58 4.29 2.88
N THR A 56 5.82 4.12 4.17
CA THR A 56 6.57 2.99 4.73
C THR A 56 5.96 2.57 6.06
N SER A 57 6.16 1.32 6.47
CA SER A 57 5.93 0.88 7.85
C SER A 57 7.24 0.42 8.48
N THR A 58 7.46 0.78 9.74
CA THR A 58 8.67 0.39 10.47
C THR A 58 8.66 -1.06 10.87
N ALA A 59 9.80 -1.76 10.84
CA ALA A 59 9.91 -3.05 11.52
C ALA A 59 9.73 -2.91 13.04
N GLU A 60 9.01 -3.85 13.66
CA GLU A 60 8.91 -3.94 15.12
C GLU A 60 10.27 -4.21 15.79
N PRO A 61 10.74 -3.37 16.71
CA PRO A 61 11.99 -3.61 17.42
C PRO A 61 11.94 -4.82 18.35
N THR A 62 13.12 -5.21 18.80
CA THR A 62 13.32 -6.17 19.88
C THR A 62 13.98 -5.47 21.07
N ALA A 63 13.99 -6.13 22.22
CA ALA A 63 14.76 -5.67 23.39
C ALA A 63 16.26 -5.50 23.07
N ASN A 64 16.81 -6.35 22.18
CA ASN A 64 18.21 -6.27 21.77
C ASN A 64 18.46 -5.11 20.80
N GLY A 65 17.43 -4.68 20.07
CA GLY A 65 17.48 -3.65 19.06
C GLY A 65 17.46 -4.21 17.65
N ILE A 66 17.12 -3.35 16.70
CA ILE A 66 17.10 -3.63 15.27
C ILE A 66 17.77 -2.49 14.51
N VAL A 67 18.27 -2.82 13.32
CA VAL A 67 18.69 -1.85 12.30
C VAL A 67 18.20 -2.34 10.95
N TRP A 68 17.67 -1.45 10.14
CA TRP A 68 17.36 -1.73 8.75
C TRP A 68 17.59 -0.50 7.90
N THR A 69 17.88 -0.73 6.62
CA THR A 69 18.04 0.32 5.62
C THR A 69 17.18 -0.03 4.41
N TYR A 70 16.39 0.92 3.95
CA TYR A 70 15.68 0.84 2.68
C TYR A 70 16.23 1.85 1.69
N VAL A 71 16.46 1.41 0.45
CA VAL A 71 16.91 2.27 -0.65
C VAL A 71 15.76 2.42 -1.63
N LYS A 72 15.23 3.64 -1.77
CA LYS A 72 14.12 3.94 -2.67
C LYS A 72 14.59 4.75 -3.87
N GLU A 73 14.14 4.34 -5.05
CA GLU A 73 14.25 5.11 -6.30
C GLU A 73 13.23 6.25 -6.27
N MET A 74 13.68 7.48 -6.52
CA MET A 74 12.89 8.71 -6.36
C MET A 74 12.93 9.61 -7.61
N SER A 75 13.42 9.09 -8.74
CA SER A 75 13.62 9.89 -9.96
C SER A 75 12.30 10.29 -10.62
N GLN A 76 11.23 9.51 -10.44
CA GLN A 76 9.88 9.91 -10.88
C GLN A 76 9.44 11.27 -10.31
N TYR A 77 10.01 11.70 -9.18
CA TYR A 77 9.73 12.96 -8.50
C TYR A 77 10.72 14.10 -8.84
N ASN A 78 11.50 13.98 -9.92
CA ASN A 78 12.57 14.93 -10.27
C ASN A 78 12.13 16.40 -10.31
N SER A 79 10.93 16.71 -10.82
CA SER A 79 10.42 18.09 -10.86
C SER A 79 10.27 18.70 -9.46
N LEU A 80 9.94 17.88 -8.45
CA LEU A 80 9.92 18.29 -7.05
C LEU A 80 11.36 18.51 -6.55
N TRP A 81 12.26 17.53 -6.75
CA TRP A 81 13.65 17.64 -6.28
C TRP A 81 14.42 18.83 -6.86
N LYS A 82 13.99 19.41 -7.99
CA LYS A 82 14.63 20.57 -8.63
C LYS A 82 14.24 21.92 -8.05
N SER A 83 13.33 21.97 -7.08
CA SER A 83 12.88 23.22 -6.45
C SER A 83 13.00 23.20 -4.92
N PRO A 84 13.36 24.33 -4.27
CA PRO A 84 13.30 24.44 -2.82
C PRO A 84 11.88 24.22 -2.28
N GLN A 85 11.74 23.43 -1.22
CA GLN A 85 10.45 23.13 -0.60
C GLN A 85 10.61 22.50 0.80
N LYS A 86 9.51 22.23 1.49
CA LYS A 86 9.55 21.48 2.77
C LYS A 86 9.74 19.98 2.49
N LEU A 87 10.61 19.35 3.25
CA LEU A 87 10.64 17.91 3.45
C LEU A 87 9.95 17.64 4.78
N ILE A 88 8.84 16.92 4.75
CA ILE A 88 8.11 16.50 5.94
C ILE A 88 8.20 14.99 6.04
N PHE A 89 8.61 14.46 7.19
CA PHE A 89 8.61 13.03 7.46
C PHE A 89 7.77 12.78 8.71
N ASP A 90 6.55 12.29 8.49
CA ASP A 90 5.58 11.99 9.53
C ASP A 90 5.70 10.54 9.96
N LEU A 91 6.12 10.31 11.20
CA LEU A 91 6.16 9.00 11.84
C LEU A 91 5.60 9.20 13.25
N GLY A 92 4.31 8.90 13.41
CA GLY A 92 3.62 9.00 14.69
C GLY A 92 4.08 7.90 15.64
N ASN A 93 4.68 8.28 16.78
CA ASN A 93 5.13 7.35 17.80
C ASN A 93 4.75 7.80 19.20
N ILE A 94 4.50 6.84 20.09
CA ILE A 94 4.26 7.04 21.53
C ILE A 94 5.31 6.23 22.29
N ILE A 95 5.89 6.86 23.31
CA ILE A 95 6.68 6.19 24.33
C ILE A 95 5.94 6.23 25.67
N ASN A 96 5.87 5.11 26.37
CA ASN A 96 5.34 5.00 27.73
C ASN A 96 5.93 3.75 28.43
N ASP A 97 5.37 3.37 29.57
CA ASP A 97 5.85 2.22 30.37
C ASP A 97 5.72 0.86 29.64
N VAL A 98 4.95 0.80 28.55
CA VAL A 98 4.75 -0.40 27.73
C VAL A 98 5.51 -0.28 26.41
N TYR A 99 5.37 0.84 25.72
CA TYR A 99 6.01 1.13 24.45
C TYR A 99 7.28 1.93 24.68
N THR A 100 8.42 1.25 24.70
CA THR A 100 9.70 1.86 25.08
C THR A 100 10.59 2.17 23.88
N GLY A 101 10.21 1.71 22.67
CA GLY A 101 11.00 1.91 21.46
C GLY A 101 10.77 3.26 20.78
N SER A 102 11.82 4.08 20.71
CA SER A 102 11.94 5.19 19.76
C SER A 102 12.43 4.67 18.40
N PHE A 103 12.17 5.43 17.33
CA PHE A 103 12.79 5.20 16.02
C PHE A 103 13.80 6.30 15.73
N ASN A 104 15.08 5.95 15.75
CA ASN A 104 16.16 6.84 15.36
C ASN A 104 16.38 6.68 13.87
N THR A 105 16.18 7.75 13.11
CA THR A 105 16.08 7.70 11.66
C THR A 105 17.13 8.61 11.03
N THR A 106 17.80 8.08 10.02
CA THR A 106 18.68 8.85 9.13
C THR A 106 18.17 8.67 7.72
N LEU A 107 17.78 9.78 7.08
CA LEU A 107 17.40 9.81 5.67
C LEU A 107 18.39 10.66 4.88
N THR A 108 19.01 10.04 3.89
CA THR A 108 19.99 10.66 3.01
C THR A 108 19.51 10.57 1.57
N ALA A 109 19.46 11.70 0.86
CA ALA A 109 19.19 11.76 -0.57
C ALA A 109 20.51 11.80 -1.37
N HIS A 110 20.61 10.97 -2.40
CA HIS A 110 21.74 10.87 -3.30
C HIS A 110 21.31 11.31 -4.70
N PHE A 111 22.05 12.25 -5.28
CA PHE A 111 21.80 12.84 -6.58
C PHE A 111 22.89 12.41 -7.56
N SER A 112 22.49 11.98 -8.76
CA SER A 112 23.42 11.58 -9.81
C SER A 112 22.82 11.81 -11.21
N THR A 113 23.67 11.71 -12.22
CA THR A 113 23.28 11.78 -13.64
C THR A 113 23.55 10.43 -14.28
N LYS A 114 22.51 9.75 -14.77
CA LYS A 114 22.60 8.41 -15.38
C LYS A 114 21.94 8.29 -16.75
N GLN A 115 21.46 9.39 -17.33
CA GLN A 115 20.63 9.39 -18.54
C GLN A 115 19.34 8.59 -18.29
N ASN A 116 18.59 9.04 -17.28
CA ASN A 116 17.38 8.38 -16.82
C ASN A 116 16.21 8.52 -17.81
N VAL A 117 15.20 7.66 -17.61
CA VAL A 117 13.91 7.67 -18.31
C VAL A 117 13.23 9.05 -18.19
N LYS A 118 12.42 9.44 -19.18
CA LYS A 118 11.61 10.67 -19.11
C LYS A 118 10.83 10.71 -17.79
N THR A 119 10.84 11.85 -17.10
CA THR A 119 10.09 12.06 -15.84
C THR A 119 9.12 13.21 -16.03
N ALA A 120 8.13 13.33 -15.14
CA ALA A 120 7.10 14.36 -15.28
C ALA A 120 7.68 15.76 -15.10
N ASP A 121 7.22 16.70 -15.94
CA ASP A 121 7.65 18.11 -15.90
C ASP A 121 6.99 18.85 -14.73
N LEU A 122 5.79 18.43 -14.33
CA LEU A 122 5.03 18.97 -13.21
C LEU A 122 4.37 17.84 -12.41
N ILE A 123 4.34 17.98 -11.09
CA ILE A 123 3.63 17.06 -10.19
C ILE A 123 2.74 17.86 -9.26
N LEU A 124 1.44 17.55 -9.27
CA LEU A 124 0.42 18.21 -8.44
C LEU A 124 -0.15 17.24 -7.40
N PRO A 125 -0.29 17.63 -6.11
CA PRO A 125 -0.74 16.71 -5.08
C PRO A 125 -2.26 16.59 -4.99
N ILE A 126 -2.81 15.39 -4.96
CA ILE A 126 -4.17 15.11 -4.46
C ILE A 126 -4.03 14.81 -2.97
N SER A 127 -4.01 15.86 -2.15
CA SER A 127 -3.73 15.79 -0.72
C SER A 127 -4.44 16.91 0.04
N ALA A 128 -4.45 16.83 1.38
CA ALA A 128 -5.06 17.81 2.27
C ALA A 128 -4.30 19.15 2.35
N LYS A 129 -3.17 19.28 1.63
CA LYS A 129 -2.35 20.50 1.50
C LYS A 129 -1.93 21.14 2.84
N ARG A 130 -1.47 20.33 3.80
CA ARG A 130 -1.16 20.77 5.18
C ARG A 130 0.33 21.08 5.39
N SER A 131 1.16 21.09 4.35
CA SER A 131 2.60 21.38 4.46
C SER A 131 2.89 22.79 5.00
N ALA A 132 2.06 23.78 4.67
CA ALA A 132 2.18 25.14 5.19
C ALA A 132 2.12 25.17 6.72
N SER A 133 1.30 24.29 7.31
CA SER A 133 1.11 24.09 8.75
C SER A 133 2.00 23.00 9.34
N ASN A 134 3.10 22.63 8.66
CA ASN A 134 4.09 21.67 9.17
C ASN A 134 3.50 20.30 9.54
N SER A 135 2.47 19.86 8.81
CA SER A 135 1.69 18.66 9.13
C SER A 135 1.60 17.71 7.95
N SER A 136 1.26 16.45 8.23
CA SER A 136 0.97 15.43 7.21
C SER A 136 -0.18 15.85 6.30
N SER A 137 0.00 15.71 4.99
CA SER A 137 -0.99 16.09 3.98
C SER A 137 -1.91 14.93 3.58
N ALA A 138 -1.87 13.78 4.27
CA ALA A 138 -2.80 12.70 4.00
C ALA A 138 -4.25 13.00 4.40
N PHE A 139 -5.18 12.46 3.61
CA PHE A 139 -6.59 12.36 3.96
C PHE A 139 -6.85 11.11 4.80
N GLN A 140 -7.87 11.17 5.67
CA GLN A 140 -8.45 10.02 6.34
C GLN A 140 -9.89 9.82 5.84
N LEU A 141 -10.11 8.79 5.02
CA LEU A 141 -11.45 8.41 4.56
C LEU A 141 -12.10 7.42 5.52
N PRO A 142 -13.42 7.49 5.77
CA PRO A 142 -14.41 8.29 5.03
C PRO A 142 -14.63 9.72 5.57
N THR A 143 -13.91 10.14 6.61
CA THR A 143 -14.18 11.41 7.31
C THR A 143 -13.78 12.67 6.53
N ASP A 144 -12.68 12.63 5.79
CA ASP A 144 -12.18 13.77 5.02
C ASP A 144 -12.83 13.85 3.63
N ASN A 145 -12.99 15.07 3.12
CA ASN A 145 -13.25 15.30 1.70
C ASN A 145 -11.92 15.33 0.93
N THR A 146 -11.77 14.45 -0.06
CA THR A 146 -10.54 14.35 -0.87
C THR A 146 -10.54 15.25 -2.11
N THR A 147 -11.62 16.01 -2.36
CA THR A 147 -11.71 16.88 -3.53
C THR A 147 -10.65 17.99 -3.50
N VAL A 148 -9.83 18.05 -4.55
CA VAL A 148 -8.89 19.14 -4.82
C VAL A 148 -9.16 19.77 -6.18
N MET A 149 -8.79 21.04 -6.34
CA MET A 149 -8.98 21.78 -7.59
C MET A 149 -7.63 22.13 -8.24
N TYR A 150 -7.50 21.90 -9.54
CA TYR A 150 -6.32 22.26 -10.32
C TYR A 150 -6.67 22.75 -11.72
N GLU A 151 -5.92 23.74 -12.19
CA GLU A 151 -5.84 24.06 -13.61
C GLU A 151 -4.72 23.22 -14.23
N VAL A 152 -5.04 22.42 -15.26
CA VAL A 152 -4.04 21.59 -15.95
C VAL A 152 -3.45 22.39 -17.11
N PRO A 153 -2.11 22.44 -17.27
CA PRO A 153 -1.48 23.19 -18.35
C PRO A 153 -1.99 22.75 -19.73
N ALA A 154 -2.34 23.72 -20.59
CA ALA A 154 -2.77 23.48 -21.97
C ALA A 154 -1.71 22.74 -22.82
N ALA A 155 -0.45 22.77 -22.41
CA ALA A 155 0.65 22.06 -23.07
C ALA A 155 0.87 20.61 -22.58
N ALA A 156 0.07 20.13 -21.61
CA ALA A 156 0.17 18.75 -21.15
C ALA A 156 -0.12 17.77 -22.31
N SER A 157 0.78 16.82 -22.52
CA SER A 157 0.71 15.80 -23.56
C SER A 157 0.29 14.44 -23.02
N ARG A 158 0.52 14.20 -21.72
CA ARG A 158 0.14 13.00 -20.99
C ARG A 158 -0.03 13.34 -19.51
N ALA A 159 -0.97 12.70 -18.84
CA ALA A 159 -1.13 12.83 -17.39
C ALA A 159 -1.46 11.48 -16.73
N VAL A 160 -0.78 11.18 -15.62
CA VAL A 160 -0.95 9.93 -14.86
C VAL A 160 -1.15 10.27 -13.39
N VAL A 161 -2.10 9.62 -12.73
CA VAL A 161 -2.31 9.74 -11.29
C VAL A 161 -1.77 8.50 -10.59
N SER A 162 -0.86 8.67 -9.63
CA SER A 162 -0.58 7.61 -8.65
C SER A 162 -1.45 7.81 -7.41
N ILE A 163 -1.92 6.71 -6.82
CA ILE A 163 -2.72 6.74 -5.58
C ILE A 163 -2.03 5.91 -4.51
N SER A 164 -1.86 6.50 -3.33
CA SER A 164 -1.37 5.83 -2.13
C SER A 164 -2.53 5.66 -1.17
N ALA A 165 -3.00 4.42 -0.97
CA ALA A 165 -4.16 4.12 -0.14
C ALA A 165 -3.85 2.94 0.79
N CYS A 166 -4.02 3.13 2.10
CA CYS A 166 -3.70 2.13 3.10
C CYS A 166 -4.77 2.10 4.20
N GLY A 167 -5.38 0.93 4.41
CA GLY A 167 -6.27 0.70 5.55
C GLY A 167 -5.50 0.73 6.87
N GLN A 168 -6.15 1.19 7.94
CA GLN A 168 -5.60 1.28 9.29
C GLN A 168 -6.69 0.96 10.31
N SER A 169 -6.30 0.64 11.55
CA SER A 169 -7.24 0.17 12.58
C SER A 169 -7.97 -1.09 12.10
N GLU A 170 -9.30 -1.13 12.13
CA GLU A 170 -10.12 -2.27 11.68
C GLU A 170 -9.99 -2.57 10.17
N GLU A 171 -9.37 -1.67 9.41
CA GLU A 171 -9.06 -1.84 7.99
C GLU A 171 -7.62 -2.30 7.75
N GLU A 172 -6.80 -2.55 8.78
CA GLU A 172 -5.40 -2.99 8.60
C GLU A 172 -5.30 -4.37 7.91
N PHE A 173 -6.23 -5.27 8.23
CA PHE A 173 -6.36 -6.61 7.65
C PHE A 173 -7.67 -6.75 6.87
N TRP A 174 -8.07 -5.72 6.13
CA TRP A 174 -9.34 -5.69 5.38
C TRP A 174 -9.58 -6.93 4.51
N TRP A 175 -8.52 -7.60 4.03
CA TRP A 175 -8.56 -8.83 3.27
C TRP A 175 -9.08 -10.06 4.04
N SER A 176 -9.19 -9.98 5.37
CA SER A 176 -9.80 -11.01 6.22
C SER A 176 -11.22 -10.65 6.70
N ASN A 177 -11.76 -9.51 6.30
CA ASN A 177 -13.07 -9.07 6.76
C ASN A 177 -14.19 -10.02 6.31
N VAL A 178 -15.26 -10.10 7.10
CA VAL A 178 -16.45 -10.90 6.80
C VAL A 178 -17.55 -10.02 6.19
N PHE A 179 -18.72 -10.59 5.91
CA PHE A 179 -19.88 -9.77 5.54
C PHE A 179 -20.35 -8.99 6.77
N SER A 180 -20.91 -7.80 6.57
CA SER A 180 -21.28 -6.95 7.70
C SER A 180 -22.29 -7.61 8.65
N GLU A 181 -23.14 -8.51 8.14
CA GLU A 181 -24.07 -9.33 8.93
C GLU A 181 -23.38 -10.38 9.82
N ASP A 182 -22.16 -10.80 9.48
CA ASP A 182 -21.43 -11.88 10.16
C ASP A 182 -20.48 -11.37 11.25
N THR A 183 -20.43 -10.06 11.47
CA THR A 183 -19.46 -9.42 12.37
C THR A 183 -19.56 -9.88 13.83
N GLN A 184 -20.73 -10.39 14.22
CA GLN A 184 -21.01 -10.89 15.57
C GLN A 184 -21.14 -12.41 15.64
N ASP A 185 -21.00 -13.13 14.52
CA ASP A 185 -21.31 -14.57 14.45
C ASP A 185 -20.43 -15.44 15.38
N PHE A 186 -19.24 -14.95 15.76
CA PHE A 186 -18.31 -15.64 16.65
C PHE A 186 -17.86 -14.76 17.83
N GLU A 187 -18.68 -13.76 18.21
CA GLU A 187 -18.33 -12.79 19.26
C GLU A 187 -18.00 -13.45 20.60
N SER A 188 -18.71 -14.52 20.96
CA SER A 188 -18.51 -15.24 22.22
C SER A 188 -17.21 -16.05 22.31
N THR A 189 -16.51 -16.27 21.19
CA THR A 189 -15.30 -17.10 21.12
C THR A 189 -14.07 -16.29 20.75
N VAL A 190 -14.08 -15.67 19.58
CA VAL A 190 -12.93 -14.92 19.03
C VAL A 190 -13.12 -13.40 19.03
N GLY A 191 -14.24 -12.92 19.57
CA GLY A 191 -14.59 -11.50 19.59
C GLY A 191 -15.22 -11.02 18.28
N GLY A 192 -15.47 -9.72 18.21
CA GLY A 192 -16.07 -9.09 17.02
C GLY A 192 -15.15 -9.16 15.80
N LEU A 193 -15.75 -9.43 14.65
CA LEU A 193 -15.09 -9.41 13.34
C LEU A 193 -15.40 -8.10 12.61
N TYR A 194 -14.66 -7.81 11.54
CA TYR A 194 -14.82 -6.58 10.76
C TYR A 194 -15.57 -6.83 9.44
N GLY A 195 -16.43 -5.88 9.07
CA GLY A 195 -17.37 -6.00 7.95
C GLY A 195 -16.85 -5.44 6.62
N TYR A 196 -17.79 -5.16 5.72
CA TYR A 196 -17.56 -4.65 4.36
C TYR A 196 -16.83 -5.59 3.40
N THR A 197 -16.76 -6.89 3.72
CA THR A 197 -16.15 -7.97 2.92
C THR A 197 -14.63 -7.85 2.76
N PRO A 198 -13.95 -8.90 2.24
CA PRO A 198 -12.53 -8.88 1.88
C PRO A 198 -12.14 -8.01 0.68
N PHE A 199 -13.09 -7.31 0.04
CA PHE A 199 -12.82 -6.55 -1.19
C PHE A 199 -12.78 -5.04 -0.91
N ARG A 200 -11.80 -4.35 -1.52
CA ARG A 200 -11.72 -2.88 -1.51
C ARG A 200 -11.43 -2.37 -2.90
N GLU A 201 -12.11 -1.29 -3.25
CA GLU A 201 -11.84 -0.54 -4.47
C GLU A 201 -11.58 0.92 -4.14
N VAL A 202 -10.53 1.45 -4.75
CA VAL A 202 -10.19 2.88 -4.73
C VAL A 202 -10.54 3.46 -6.10
N GLN A 203 -11.26 4.58 -6.11
CA GLN A 203 -11.82 5.19 -7.31
C GLN A 203 -11.26 6.60 -7.46
N LEU A 204 -10.84 6.97 -8.67
CA LEU A 204 -10.49 8.33 -9.03
C LEU A 204 -11.65 8.96 -9.82
N TYR A 205 -12.05 10.16 -9.44
CA TYR A 205 -13.02 10.96 -10.17
C TYR A 205 -12.39 12.28 -10.65
N ILE A 206 -12.76 12.71 -11.85
CA ILE A 206 -12.45 14.03 -12.42
C ILE A 206 -13.79 14.69 -12.80
N ASP A 207 -14.12 15.82 -12.18
CA ASP A 207 -15.42 16.50 -12.37
C ASP A 207 -16.64 15.59 -12.21
N GLY A 208 -16.58 14.71 -11.21
CA GLY A 208 -17.62 13.73 -10.91
C GLY A 208 -17.71 12.57 -11.91
N ILE A 209 -16.82 12.49 -12.90
CA ILE A 209 -16.71 11.39 -13.85
C ILE A 209 -15.65 10.40 -13.37
N LEU A 210 -15.99 9.11 -13.29
CA LEU A 210 -15.02 8.07 -12.93
C LEU A 210 -13.89 8.02 -13.96
N ALA A 211 -12.65 8.22 -13.51
CA ALA A 211 -11.45 8.30 -14.34
C ALA A 211 -10.56 7.05 -14.26
N GLY A 212 -10.72 6.23 -13.23
CA GLY A 212 -10.05 4.94 -13.12
C GLY A 212 -10.17 4.31 -11.74
N LEU A 213 -9.58 3.13 -11.63
CA LEU A 213 -9.75 2.21 -10.50
C LEU A 213 -8.41 1.68 -10.02
N VAL A 214 -8.31 1.46 -8.70
CA VAL A 214 -7.20 0.77 -8.06
C VAL A 214 -7.76 -0.28 -7.11
N TRP A 215 -7.33 -1.53 -7.30
CA TRP A 215 -7.58 -2.63 -6.36
C TRP A 215 -6.32 -2.86 -5.54
N PRO A 216 -6.32 -2.51 -4.23
CA PRO A 216 -5.11 -2.48 -3.43
C PRO A 216 -4.45 -3.84 -3.25
N PHE A 217 -3.12 -3.84 -3.13
CA PHE A 217 -2.37 -5.01 -2.68
C PHE A 217 -2.68 -5.29 -1.20
N PRO A 218 -2.98 -6.54 -0.79
CA PRO A 218 -3.22 -6.87 0.61
C PRO A 218 -1.89 -6.88 1.39
N ILE A 219 -1.49 -5.70 1.85
CA ILE A 219 -0.31 -5.54 2.68
C ILE A 219 -0.52 -6.27 4.00
N ILE A 220 0.53 -6.93 4.48
CA ILE A 220 0.61 -7.47 5.83
C ILE A 220 1.81 -6.78 6.50
N PHE A 221 1.52 -5.98 7.52
CA PHE A 221 2.50 -5.19 8.25
C PHE A 221 3.33 -6.06 9.21
N THR A 222 4.43 -5.50 9.71
CA THR A 222 5.30 -6.23 10.62
C THR A 222 4.61 -6.34 11.98
N GLY A 223 4.11 -7.54 12.29
CA GLY A 223 3.27 -7.82 13.45
C GLY A 223 1.98 -8.54 13.07
N GLY A 224 1.55 -8.39 11.82
CA GLY A 224 0.31 -8.96 11.32
C GLY A 224 0.27 -10.48 11.27
N VAL A 225 -0.92 -11.06 11.42
CA VAL A 225 -1.18 -12.51 11.49
C VAL A 225 -0.48 -13.20 12.68
N ALA A 226 0.85 -13.30 12.66
CA ALA A 226 1.68 -13.76 13.76
C ALA A 226 3.04 -13.05 13.74
N PRO A 227 3.56 -12.55 14.89
CA PRO A 227 4.82 -11.80 14.95
C PRO A 227 6.05 -12.54 14.41
N GLY A 228 6.02 -13.88 14.39
CA GLY A 228 7.13 -14.74 13.98
C GLY A 228 7.45 -14.66 12.49
N PHE A 229 6.51 -14.21 11.65
CA PHE A 229 6.72 -14.07 10.21
C PHE A 229 7.70 -12.95 9.84
N TRP A 230 7.83 -11.92 10.66
CA TRP A 230 8.39 -10.63 10.22
C TRP A 230 9.82 -10.37 10.72
N ARG A 231 10.48 -11.42 11.22
CA ARG A 231 11.85 -11.35 11.75
C ARG A 231 12.71 -12.46 11.11
N PRO A 232 13.79 -12.11 10.39
CA PRO A 232 14.31 -10.78 10.08
C PRO A 232 13.76 -10.18 8.76
N VAL A 233 12.93 -10.91 8.01
CA VAL A 233 12.40 -10.47 6.71
C VAL A 233 10.99 -9.93 6.89
N VAL A 234 10.74 -8.70 6.45
CA VAL A 234 9.43 -8.05 6.53
C VAL A 234 8.50 -8.48 5.39
N GLY A 235 7.22 -8.15 5.48
CA GLY A 235 6.26 -8.43 4.42
C GLY A 235 6.59 -7.71 3.11
N THR A 236 6.26 -8.32 1.97
CA THR A 236 6.33 -7.64 0.66
C THR A 236 5.58 -6.30 0.71
N ASP A 237 6.22 -5.26 0.17
CA ASP A 237 5.80 -3.84 0.16
C ASP A 237 5.67 -3.16 1.55
N ALA A 238 5.97 -3.82 2.67
CA ALA A 238 5.83 -3.21 3.99
C ALA A 238 6.76 -1.99 4.21
N PHE A 239 7.96 -2.01 3.62
CA PHE A 239 8.90 -0.88 3.68
C PHE A 239 8.70 0.16 2.60
N ASP A 240 7.92 -0.14 1.55
CA ASP A 240 7.59 0.80 0.48
C ASP A 240 6.22 0.45 -0.09
N LEU A 241 5.20 1.06 0.48
CA LEU A 241 3.83 0.81 0.09
C LEU A 241 3.65 1.32 -1.33
N ARG A 242 3.29 0.40 -2.23
CA ARG A 242 3.14 0.70 -3.66
C ARG A 242 2.04 1.73 -3.91
N GLN A 243 2.25 2.54 -4.94
CA GLN A 243 1.30 3.54 -5.41
C GLN A 243 0.84 3.17 -6.84
N PRO A 244 -0.32 2.52 -7.00
CA PRO A 244 -0.80 2.11 -8.31
C PRO A 244 -1.18 3.32 -9.19
N GLU A 245 -1.13 3.12 -10.51
CA GLU A 245 -1.23 4.18 -11.51
C GLU A 245 -2.56 4.14 -12.28
N ILE A 246 -3.13 5.30 -12.56
CA ILE A 246 -4.26 5.52 -13.48
C ILE A 246 -3.83 6.53 -14.53
N ASP A 247 -3.83 6.14 -15.81
CA ASP A 247 -3.53 7.07 -16.90
C ASP A 247 -4.78 7.89 -17.24
N ILE A 248 -4.73 9.20 -16.95
CA ILE A 248 -5.85 10.13 -17.16
C ILE A 248 -5.69 10.92 -18.46
N SER A 249 -4.77 10.54 -19.34
CA SER A 249 -4.56 11.23 -20.62
C SER A 249 -5.81 11.33 -21.50
N PRO A 250 -6.76 10.35 -21.50
CA PRO A 250 -8.04 10.54 -22.18
C PRO A 250 -8.88 11.72 -21.66
N PHE A 251 -8.64 12.21 -20.44
CA PHE A 251 -9.35 13.35 -19.88
C PHE A 251 -8.71 14.70 -20.25
N LEU A 252 -7.47 14.72 -20.79
CA LEU A 252 -6.75 15.96 -21.12
C LEU A 252 -7.56 16.96 -21.98
N PRO A 253 -8.22 16.55 -23.08
CA PRO A 253 -9.02 17.49 -23.89
C PRO A 253 -10.11 18.20 -23.07
N MET A 254 -10.68 17.52 -22.07
CA MET A 254 -11.70 18.10 -21.19
C MET A 254 -11.14 19.07 -20.16
N ILE A 255 -9.92 18.85 -19.67
CA ILE A 255 -9.37 19.55 -18.48
C ILE A 255 -8.28 20.59 -18.79
N GLN A 256 -8.02 20.85 -20.08
CA GLN A 256 -7.03 21.82 -20.57
C GLN A 256 -7.66 23.14 -21.03
N ASP A 257 -8.86 23.47 -20.53
CA ASP A 257 -9.65 24.62 -20.97
C ASP A 257 -9.29 25.95 -20.26
N GLY A 258 -8.21 25.94 -19.46
CA GLY A 258 -7.77 27.07 -18.64
C GLY A 258 -8.60 27.30 -17.37
N LYS A 259 -9.47 26.36 -16.98
CA LYS A 259 -10.23 26.41 -15.72
C LYS A 259 -9.72 25.41 -14.71
N GLN A 260 -10.22 25.55 -13.48
CA GLN A 260 -9.99 24.57 -12.43
C GLN A 260 -10.94 23.38 -12.57
N HIS A 261 -10.36 22.18 -12.51
CA HIS A 261 -11.07 20.90 -12.51
C HIS A 261 -10.89 20.20 -11.16
N SER A 262 -11.91 19.47 -10.76
CA SER A 262 -11.95 18.72 -9.50
C SER A 262 -11.36 17.33 -9.67
N PHE A 263 -10.56 16.90 -8.70
CA PHE A 263 -10.03 15.54 -8.57
C PHE A 263 -10.43 15.00 -7.21
N GLU A 264 -11.01 13.81 -7.16
CA GLU A 264 -11.52 13.19 -5.94
C GLU A 264 -11.14 11.71 -5.88
N ILE A 265 -10.70 11.25 -4.71
CA ILE A 265 -10.40 9.84 -4.44
C ILE A 265 -11.45 9.29 -3.48
N ARG A 266 -12.06 8.15 -3.81
CA ARG A 266 -12.98 7.41 -2.92
C ARG A 266 -12.44 6.02 -2.63
N VAL A 267 -12.82 5.47 -1.47
CA VAL A 267 -12.54 4.07 -1.11
C VAL A 267 -13.85 3.42 -0.69
N THR A 268 -14.10 2.21 -1.18
CA THR A 268 -15.33 1.47 -0.88
C THR A 268 -15.06 -0.01 -0.67
N GLY A 269 -15.72 -0.60 0.32
CA GLY A 269 -15.94 -2.04 0.40
C GLY A 269 -17.25 -2.45 -0.28
N LEU A 270 -17.80 -3.61 0.12
CA LEU A 270 -19.09 -4.10 -0.37
C LEU A 270 -20.10 -4.24 0.77
N ASN A 271 -21.37 -4.00 0.45
CA ASN A 271 -22.49 -4.47 1.25
C ASN A 271 -23.08 -5.72 0.58
N VAL A 272 -23.36 -6.74 1.38
CA VAL A 272 -24.06 -7.96 0.94
C VAL A 272 -25.42 -7.98 1.65
N SER A 273 -26.49 -8.07 0.87
CA SER A 273 -27.85 -8.21 1.40
C SER A 273 -28.20 -9.68 1.65
N ALA A 274 -29.22 -9.90 2.48
CA ALA A 274 -29.65 -11.25 2.88
C ALA A 274 -30.12 -12.13 1.72
N ASP A 275 -30.50 -11.55 0.58
CA ASP A 275 -30.84 -12.27 -0.65
C ASP A 275 -29.61 -12.67 -1.50
N GLY A 276 -28.39 -12.39 -1.01
CA GLY A 276 -27.14 -12.68 -1.68
C GLY A 276 -26.75 -11.68 -2.76
N SER A 277 -27.43 -10.52 -2.85
CA SER A 277 -27.00 -9.43 -3.73
C SER A 277 -25.85 -8.64 -3.11
N ALA A 278 -24.88 -8.19 -3.92
CA ALA A 278 -23.78 -7.36 -3.46
C ALA A 278 -23.79 -6.00 -4.16
N THR A 279 -23.43 -4.94 -3.43
CA THR A 279 -23.32 -3.56 -3.93
C THR A 279 -22.10 -2.85 -3.34
N LEU A 280 -21.60 -1.82 -4.02
CA LEU A 280 -20.57 -0.95 -3.46
C LEU A 280 -21.12 -0.22 -2.23
N ALA A 281 -20.41 -0.30 -1.11
CA ALA A 281 -20.84 0.30 0.15
C ALA A 281 -20.73 1.83 0.19
N ASN A 282 -19.91 2.42 -0.70
CA ASN A 282 -19.50 3.84 -0.69
C ASN A 282 -18.86 4.28 0.65
N THR A 283 -18.37 3.32 1.42
CA THR A 283 -17.65 3.52 2.67
C THR A 283 -16.78 2.31 2.95
N VAL A 284 -15.99 2.41 4.01
CA VAL A 284 -15.16 1.37 4.61
C VAL A 284 -15.50 1.28 6.10
N GLY A 285 -14.80 0.41 6.84
CA GLY A 285 -14.80 0.36 8.30
C GLY A 285 -14.13 1.59 8.91
N SER A 286 -13.17 1.38 9.82
CA SER A 286 -12.50 2.46 10.56
C SER A 286 -11.99 3.61 9.68
N TYR A 287 -10.86 3.44 8.97
CA TYR A 287 -10.39 4.46 8.03
C TYR A 287 -9.31 3.96 7.06
N TRP A 288 -9.12 4.74 6.00
CA TRP A 288 -8.02 4.61 5.03
C TRP A 288 -7.22 5.92 4.96
N VAL A 289 -5.89 5.81 4.99
CA VAL A 289 -4.96 6.93 4.77
C VAL A 289 -4.71 7.06 3.27
N VAL A 290 -5.07 8.20 2.69
CA VAL A 290 -5.13 8.39 1.23
C VAL A 290 -4.43 9.66 0.77
N THR A 291 -3.65 9.54 -0.30
CA THR A 291 -3.10 10.65 -1.10
C THR A 291 -3.01 10.22 -2.56
N GLY A 292 -2.82 11.17 -3.47
CA GLY A 292 -2.38 10.91 -4.83
C GLY A 292 -1.47 11.99 -5.37
N ASN A 293 -0.83 11.72 -6.51
CA ASN A 293 0.01 12.69 -7.23
C ASN A 293 -0.37 12.65 -8.72
N ILE A 294 -0.56 13.82 -9.32
CA ILE A 294 -0.83 13.99 -10.74
C ILE A 294 0.49 14.32 -11.44
N PHE A 295 1.02 13.36 -12.18
CA PHE A 295 2.24 13.49 -12.98
C PHE A 295 1.87 14.01 -14.36
N ILE A 296 2.35 15.19 -14.72
CA ILE A 296 2.03 15.88 -15.97
C ILE A 296 3.29 15.96 -16.81
N TYR A 297 3.19 15.43 -18.03
CA TYR A 297 4.23 15.53 -19.05
C TYR A 297 3.85 16.61 -20.05
N VAL A 298 4.79 17.48 -20.38
CA VAL A 298 4.64 18.55 -21.34
C VAL A 298 5.41 18.18 -22.61
N ASP A 299 4.94 18.69 -23.74
CA ASP A 299 5.64 18.57 -25.01
C ASP A 299 6.05 19.96 -25.50
N SER A 300 7.35 20.21 -25.61
CA SER A 300 7.93 21.51 -25.95
C SER A 300 7.96 21.79 -27.45
N GLU A 301 7.76 20.79 -28.32
CA GLU A 301 7.98 20.96 -29.78
C GLU A 301 6.71 21.24 -30.59
N SER A 302 5.51 21.23 -29.98
CA SER A 302 4.24 21.24 -30.74
C SER A 302 3.33 22.44 -30.47
N SER A 303 3.88 23.58 -30.07
CA SER A 303 3.11 24.83 -29.90
C SER A 303 2.39 25.28 -31.19
N ALA A 304 2.82 24.85 -32.37
CA ALA A 304 2.14 25.17 -33.64
C ALA A 304 1.10 24.13 -34.08
N SER A 305 1.25 22.85 -33.70
CA SER A 305 0.37 21.75 -34.13
C SER A 305 -0.76 21.45 -33.12
N LYS A 306 -0.59 21.85 -31.85
CA LYS A 306 -1.57 21.61 -30.77
C LYS A 306 -2.54 22.77 -30.50
N VAL A 307 -2.31 23.95 -31.05
CA VAL A 307 -3.28 25.07 -31.00
C VAL A 307 -4.62 24.69 -31.65
N THR A 308 -4.61 23.70 -32.56
CA THR A 308 -5.82 23.12 -33.17
C THR A 308 -6.53 22.11 -32.24
N ILE A 309 -5.82 21.49 -31.29
CA ILE A 309 -6.33 20.47 -30.35
C ILE A 309 -6.84 21.12 -29.06
N THR A 310 -6.26 22.24 -28.63
CA THR A 310 -6.76 23.06 -27.50
C THR A 310 -8.16 23.67 -27.72
N GLY A 311 -8.78 23.44 -28.89
CA GLY A 311 -10.19 23.75 -29.14
C GLY A 311 -11.15 22.57 -28.90
N ASP A 312 -10.64 21.35 -28.76
CA ASP A 312 -11.42 20.15 -28.51
C ASP A 312 -11.66 19.98 -27.01
N ASN A 313 -12.63 20.71 -26.47
CA ASN A 313 -13.08 20.57 -25.08
C ASN A 313 -14.04 19.36 -24.90
N SER A 314 -13.87 18.31 -25.71
CA SER A 314 -14.74 17.15 -25.65
C SER A 314 -14.47 16.32 -24.40
N ARG A 315 -15.55 15.84 -23.80
CA ARG A 315 -15.48 14.88 -22.70
C ARG A 315 -15.04 13.53 -23.27
N PRO A 316 -14.19 12.76 -22.55
CA PRO A 316 -13.89 11.41 -22.96
C PRO A 316 -15.17 10.56 -22.97
N LYS A 317 -15.24 9.61 -23.91
CA LYS A 317 -16.21 8.52 -23.84
C LYS A 317 -15.76 7.58 -22.73
N VAL A 318 -16.52 7.54 -21.64
CA VAL A 318 -16.27 6.65 -20.50
C VAL A 318 -17.23 5.46 -20.55
N ASP A 319 -16.66 4.27 -20.58
CA ASP A 319 -17.35 3.00 -20.33
C ASP A 319 -16.98 2.52 -18.92
N ALA A 320 -17.87 2.78 -17.98
CA ALA A 320 -17.70 2.47 -16.56
C ALA A 320 -18.85 1.60 -16.06
N SER A 321 -19.01 0.44 -16.70
CA SER A 321 -20.01 -0.55 -16.28
C SER A 321 -19.86 -0.89 -14.79
N LEU A 322 -21.00 -1.10 -14.13
CA LEU A 322 -20.99 -1.52 -12.72
C LEU A 322 -20.27 -2.87 -12.59
N PRO A 323 -19.52 -3.10 -11.51
CA PRO A 323 -18.91 -4.39 -11.23
C PRO A 323 -19.94 -5.51 -11.19
N VAL A 324 -19.54 -6.68 -11.69
CA VAL A 324 -20.30 -7.93 -11.56
C VAL A 324 -19.85 -8.62 -10.28
N PHE A 325 -20.83 -8.99 -9.45
CA PHE A 325 -20.59 -9.65 -8.18
C PHE A 325 -21.16 -11.08 -8.19
N ALA A 326 -20.40 -12.01 -7.63
CA ALA A 326 -20.92 -13.30 -7.20
C ALA A 326 -20.46 -13.57 -5.78
N VAL A 327 -21.40 -13.79 -4.87
CA VAL A 327 -21.13 -14.04 -3.46
C VAL A 327 -21.80 -15.33 -3.01
N THR A 328 -21.17 -16.03 -2.08
CA THR A 328 -21.78 -17.17 -1.39
C THR A 328 -21.60 -17.01 0.10
N ARG A 329 -22.55 -17.56 0.87
CA ARG A 329 -22.51 -17.59 2.34
C ARG A 329 -23.13 -18.88 2.82
N ASN A 330 -22.48 -19.53 3.77
CA ASN A 330 -22.99 -20.73 4.43
C ASN A 330 -22.53 -20.74 5.89
N LEU A 331 -23.49 -20.55 6.80
CA LEU A 331 -23.30 -20.59 8.24
C LEU A 331 -23.86 -21.90 8.78
N ILE A 332 -23.00 -22.70 9.40
CA ILE A 332 -23.35 -23.97 10.02
C ILE A 332 -23.41 -23.77 11.53
N ARG A 333 -24.49 -24.28 12.14
CA ARG A 333 -24.68 -24.30 13.60
C ARG A 333 -24.41 -25.68 14.17
N ASN A 334 -23.86 -25.72 15.37
CA ASN A 334 -23.67 -26.96 16.13
C ASN A 334 -24.99 -27.45 16.76
N LYS A 335 -24.94 -28.59 17.44
CA LYS A 335 -26.10 -29.22 18.10
C LYS A 335 -26.74 -28.36 19.19
N THR A 336 -26.01 -27.41 19.78
CA THR A 336 -26.53 -26.52 20.82
C THR A 336 -27.10 -25.22 20.25
N GLY A 337 -27.10 -25.06 18.91
CA GLY A 337 -27.63 -23.90 18.20
C GLY A 337 -26.63 -22.74 18.06
N GLY A 338 -25.40 -22.89 18.57
CA GLY A 338 -24.33 -21.91 18.38
C GLY A 338 -23.69 -22.03 17.01
N ASN A 339 -23.15 -20.92 16.50
CA ASN A 339 -22.41 -20.89 15.24
C ASN A 339 -21.11 -21.71 15.36
N ASP A 340 -20.87 -22.57 14.38
CA ASP A 340 -19.73 -23.51 14.36
C ASP A 340 -18.75 -23.21 13.24
N SER A 341 -19.25 -23.00 12.03
CA SER A 341 -18.42 -22.58 10.90
C SER A 341 -19.17 -21.65 9.96
N LEU A 342 -18.42 -20.74 9.34
CA LEU A 342 -18.88 -19.81 8.33
C LEU A 342 -17.93 -19.94 7.13
N SER A 343 -18.47 -20.34 5.99
CA SER A 343 -17.77 -20.27 4.70
C SER A 343 -18.44 -19.24 3.81
N TYR A 344 -17.64 -18.38 3.18
CA TYR A 344 -18.14 -17.36 2.27
C TYR A 344 -17.18 -17.14 1.11
N SER A 345 -17.71 -16.67 -0.01
CA SER A 345 -16.90 -16.25 -1.15
C SER A 345 -17.36 -14.93 -1.71
N VAL A 346 -16.41 -14.20 -2.30
CA VAL A 346 -16.66 -12.96 -3.05
C VAL A 346 -15.87 -13.06 -4.35
N VAL A 347 -16.56 -12.88 -5.47
CA VAL A 347 -15.95 -12.71 -6.78
C VAL A 347 -16.40 -11.36 -7.32
N VAL A 348 -15.45 -10.57 -7.79
CA VAL A 348 -15.71 -9.27 -8.42
C VAL A 348 -15.01 -9.24 -9.76
N GLU A 349 -15.76 -8.90 -10.81
CA GLU A 349 -15.20 -8.59 -12.13
C GLU A 349 -15.58 -7.18 -12.53
N ARG A 350 -14.60 -6.43 -13.04
CA ARG A 350 -14.86 -5.07 -13.52
C ARG A 350 -14.02 -4.73 -14.73
N VAL A 351 -14.66 -4.07 -15.69
CA VAL A 351 -14.01 -3.45 -16.83
C VAL A 351 -14.26 -1.96 -16.78
N PHE A 352 -13.24 -1.18 -17.10
CA PHE A 352 -13.31 0.27 -17.24
C PHE A 352 -12.61 0.69 -18.53
N GLY A 353 -13.14 1.71 -19.20
CA GLY A 353 -12.53 2.32 -20.37
C GLY A 353 -12.80 3.82 -20.42
N ALA A 354 -11.79 4.59 -20.81
CA ALA A 354 -11.92 6.01 -21.14
C ALA A 354 -11.19 6.29 -22.45
N THR A 355 -11.90 6.90 -23.41
CA THR A 355 -11.35 7.15 -24.75
C THR A 355 -11.61 8.58 -25.18
N SER A 356 -10.57 9.22 -25.73
CA SER A 356 -10.59 10.52 -26.39
C SER A 356 -10.11 10.38 -27.84
N SER A 357 -9.89 11.51 -28.52
CA SER A 357 -9.29 11.55 -29.86
C SER A 357 -7.83 11.07 -29.88
N LEU A 358 -7.07 11.25 -28.79
CA LEU A 358 -5.64 10.97 -28.73
C LEU A 358 -5.26 9.75 -27.88
N TYR A 359 -6.09 9.38 -26.90
CA TYR A 359 -5.75 8.31 -25.97
C TYR A 359 -6.94 7.42 -25.64
N SER A 360 -6.64 6.15 -25.42
CA SER A 360 -7.55 5.19 -24.79
C SER A 360 -6.89 4.53 -23.60
N TRP A 361 -7.51 4.63 -22.43
CA TRP A 361 -7.15 3.90 -21.23
C TRP A 361 -8.19 2.82 -20.96
N SER A 362 -7.74 1.61 -20.61
CA SER A 362 -8.63 0.52 -20.22
C SER A 362 -8.08 -0.30 -19.07
N GLN A 363 -8.99 -0.83 -18.25
CA GLN A 363 -8.68 -1.69 -17.12
C GLN A 363 -9.59 -2.90 -17.16
N LYS A 364 -9.01 -4.09 -17.00
CA LYS A 364 -9.72 -5.34 -16.78
C LYS A 364 -9.26 -5.92 -15.45
N LEU A 365 -10.17 -6.04 -14.49
CA LEU A 365 -9.87 -6.38 -13.10
C LEU A 365 -10.70 -7.59 -12.66
N SER A 366 -10.07 -8.55 -11.97
CA SER A 366 -10.75 -9.73 -11.39
C SER A 366 -10.24 -10.02 -9.97
N PHE A 367 -11.17 -10.26 -9.06
CA PHE A 367 -10.93 -10.52 -7.65
C PHE A 367 -11.71 -11.75 -7.26
N SER A 368 -11.09 -12.61 -6.46
CA SER A 368 -11.78 -13.68 -5.76
C SER A 368 -11.26 -13.79 -4.34
N ASN A 369 -12.15 -14.07 -3.39
CA ASN A 369 -11.81 -14.52 -2.06
C ASN A 369 -12.69 -15.72 -1.67
N HIS A 370 -12.11 -16.68 -0.97
CA HIS A 370 -12.84 -17.68 -0.19
C HIS A 370 -12.38 -17.60 1.26
N GLY A 371 -13.29 -17.23 2.15
CA GLY A 371 -13.10 -17.19 3.59
C GLY A 371 -13.73 -18.40 4.27
N LEU A 372 -13.03 -18.96 5.26
CA LEU A 372 -13.53 -20.04 6.11
C LEU A 372 -13.15 -19.76 7.56
N LEU A 373 -14.17 -19.60 8.39
CA LEU A 373 -14.06 -19.65 9.84
C LEU A 373 -14.62 -21.00 10.28
N ASN A 374 -13.84 -21.79 11.01
CA ASN A 374 -14.30 -23.06 11.58
C ASN A 374 -13.85 -23.16 13.04
N GLN A 375 -14.25 -24.25 13.72
CA GLN A 375 -14.03 -24.41 15.15
C GLN A 375 -14.54 -23.18 15.91
N GLN A 376 -15.78 -22.76 15.63
CA GLN A 376 -16.39 -21.59 16.26
C GLN A 376 -15.56 -20.31 16.07
N GLY A 377 -14.90 -20.16 14.92
CA GLY A 377 -14.09 -18.98 14.57
C GLY A 377 -12.62 -19.07 14.98
N TYR A 378 -12.21 -20.07 15.77
CA TYR A 378 -10.82 -20.22 16.21
C TYR A 378 -9.85 -20.51 15.08
N SER A 379 -10.27 -21.18 14.00
CA SER A 379 -9.44 -21.37 12.82
C SER A 379 -10.01 -20.58 11.65
N GLN A 380 -9.17 -19.72 11.07
CA GLN A 380 -9.54 -18.79 10.02
C GLN A 380 -8.64 -18.99 8.81
N VAL A 381 -9.25 -19.08 7.64
CA VAL A 381 -8.55 -19.21 6.35
C VAL A 381 -9.10 -18.21 5.37
N ASN A 382 -8.21 -17.47 4.71
CA ASN A 382 -8.55 -16.65 3.55
C ASN A 382 -7.70 -17.08 2.36
N ARG A 383 -8.36 -17.29 1.22
CA ARG A 383 -7.72 -17.54 -0.08
C ARG A 383 -8.20 -16.48 -1.06
N GLN A 384 -7.37 -15.47 -1.27
CA GLN A 384 -7.61 -14.35 -2.14
C GLN A 384 -6.74 -14.42 -3.40
N LEU A 385 -7.28 -13.95 -4.51
CA LEU A 385 -6.55 -13.66 -5.73
C LEU A 385 -7.08 -12.36 -6.34
N THR A 386 -6.19 -11.41 -6.55
CA THR A 386 -6.46 -10.21 -7.33
C THR A 386 -5.63 -10.25 -8.62
N THR A 387 -6.25 -10.01 -9.77
CA THR A 387 -5.57 -9.86 -11.05
C THR A 387 -6.05 -8.61 -11.76
N GLY A 388 -5.19 -8.04 -12.59
CA GLY A 388 -5.59 -6.95 -13.45
C GLY A 388 -4.66 -6.72 -14.62
N THR A 389 -5.21 -6.14 -15.67
CA THR A 389 -4.46 -5.61 -16.82
C THR A 389 -4.93 -4.19 -17.07
N ASN A 390 -3.98 -3.27 -17.02
CA ASN A 390 -4.14 -1.86 -17.35
C ASN A 390 -3.49 -1.62 -18.72
N THR A 391 -4.18 -0.96 -19.63
CA THR A 391 -3.66 -0.67 -20.98
C THR A 391 -3.86 0.79 -21.33
N ILE A 392 -2.78 1.47 -21.70
CA ILE A 392 -2.81 2.80 -22.30
C ILE A 392 -2.43 2.68 -23.78
N THR A 393 -3.23 3.29 -24.64
CA THR A 393 -2.97 3.36 -26.07
C THR A 393 -2.97 4.82 -26.50
N GLU A 394 -1.86 5.28 -27.05
CA GLU A 394 -1.79 6.52 -27.82
C GLU A 394 -2.37 6.25 -29.21
N LEU A 395 -3.41 6.99 -29.56
CA LEU A 395 -4.16 6.86 -30.80
C LEU A 395 -3.53 7.77 -31.86
N GLY A 396 -3.57 7.32 -33.11
CA GLY A 396 -2.98 8.02 -34.25
C GLY A 396 -2.98 7.12 -35.48
N GLU A 397 -2.21 7.48 -36.51
CA GLU A 397 -2.07 6.65 -37.71
C GLU A 397 -1.47 5.26 -37.39
N THR A 398 -0.54 5.21 -36.44
CA THR A 398 0.03 3.97 -35.91
C THR A 398 -0.13 3.96 -34.38
N PRO A 399 -1.20 3.34 -33.85
CA PRO A 399 -1.43 3.32 -32.41
C PRO A 399 -0.31 2.60 -31.65
N ILE A 400 0.13 3.19 -30.54
CA ILE A 400 1.15 2.62 -29.66
C ILE A 400 0.48 2.26 -28.34
N SER A 401 0.57 0.98 -27.95
CA SER A 401 -0.07 0.48 -26.74
C SER A 401 0.97 -0.05 -25.76
N ASN A 402 0.75 0.26 -24.47
CA ASN A 402 1.52 -0.27 -23.37
C ASN A 402 0.57 -0.88 -22.35
N ASN A 403 0.97 -2.02 -21.79
CA ASN A 403 0.20 -2.70 -20.77
C ASN A 403 1.02 -2.91 -19.50
N ILE A 404 0.29 -2.99 -18.39
CA ILE A 404 0.79 -3.46 -17.10
C ILE A 404 -0.20 -4.51 -16.62
N SER A 405 0.27 -5.75 -16.48
CA SER A 405 -0.48 -6.84 -15.86
C SER A 405 0.05 -7.11 -14.45
N PHE A 406 -0.83 -7.49 -13.54
CA PHE A 406 -0.48 -7.76 -12.16
C PHE A 406 -1.29 -8.89 -11.55
N GLN A 407 -0.70 -9.57 -10.56
CA GLN A 407 -1.36 -10.64 -9.82
C GLN A 407 -0.90 -10.65 -8.35
N TYR A 408 -1.87 -10.69 -7.43
CA TYR A 408 -1.68 -10.69 -5.97
C TYR A 408 -2.35 -11.94 -5.36
N PRO A 409 -1.72 -13.12 -5.42
CA PRO A 409 -2.22 -14.29 -4.71
C PRO A 409 -1.94 -14.14 -3.21
N LEU A 410 -2.91 -14.49 -2.38
CA LEU A 410 -2.78 -14.51 -0.93
C LEU A 410 -3.53 -15.71 -0.34
N VAL A 411 -2.84 -16.49 0.48
CA VAL A 411 -3.43 -17.52 1.32
C VAL A 411 -2.89 -17.36 2.72
N VAL A 412 -3.78 -17.21 3.69
CA VAL A 412 -3.43 -17.10 5.11
C VAL A 412 -4.32 -18.05 5.89
N ASN A 413 -3.71 -18.85 6.76
CA ASN A 413 -4.38 -19.61 7.78
C ASN A 413 -3.86 -19.15 9.15
N ALA A 414 -4.76 -18.92 10.09
CA ALA A 414 -4.42 -18.69 11.48
C ALA A 414 -5.38 -19.48 12.38
N THR A 415 -4.83 -20.18 13.36
CA THR A 415 -5.58 -20.89 14.39
C THR A 415 -5.22 -20.32 15.75
N TYR A 416 -6.24 -19.87 16.48
CA TYR A 416 -6.10 -19.19 17.76
C TYR A 416 -6.41 -20.13 18.91
N GLY A 417 -5.53 -20.19 19.89
CA GLY A 417 -5.82 -20.77 21.20
C GLY A 417 -6.05 -19.66 22.21
N LEU A 418 -7.32 -19.34 22.50
CA LEU A 418 -7.68 -18.27 23.42
C LEU A 418 -8.19 -18.84 24.74
N THR A 419 -7.56 -18.42 25.83
CA THR A 419 -8.03 -18.67 27.19
C THR A 419 -7.99 -17.36 27.97
N LEU A 420 -8.48 -17.35 29.21
CA LEU A 420 -8.43 -16.16 30.07
C LEU A 420 -7.01 -15.63 30.27
N ASN A 421 -6.00 -16.51 30.27
CA ASN A 421 -4.62 -16.16 30.63
C ASN A 421 -3.62 -16.41 29.51
N GLU A 422 -3.96 -17.15 28.45
CA GLU A 422 -3.04 -17.54 27.41
C GLU A 422 -3.65 -17.29 26.02
N THR A 423 -2.83 -16.77 25.11
CA THR A 423 -3.13 -16.62 23.69
C THR A 423 -2.05 -17.34 22.90
N THR A 424 -2.46 -18.25 22.02
CA THR A 424 -1.59 -18.84 21.01
C THR A 424 -2.09 -18.55 19.60
N ILE A 425 -1.16 -18.47 18.65
CA ILE A 425 -1.45 -18.37 17.23
C ILE A 425 -0.55 -19.38 16.52
N ASP A 426 -1.16 -20.31 15.81
CA ASP A 426 -0.49 -21.20 14.86
C ASP A 426 -0.92 -20.80 13.46
N SER A 427 0.03 -20.41 12.61
CA SER A 427 -0.28 -19.81 11.31
C SER A 427 0.65 -20.29 10.22
N TRP A 428 0.13 -20.30 9.00
CA TRP A 428 0.91 -20.39 7.79
C TRP A 428 0.36 -19.46 6.72
N MET A 429 1.23 -19.00 5.83
CA MET A 429 0.82 -18.14 4.72
C MET A 429 1.61 -18.42 3.46
N LYS A 430 1.02 -18.07 2.33
CA LYS A 430 1.67 -17.94 1.02
C LYS A 430 1.10 -16.72 0.33
N ARG A 431 1.95 -15.79 -0.08
CA ARG A 431 1.57 -14.59 -0.84
C ARG A 431 2.53 -14.35 -1.98
N GLY A 432 2.08 -13.58 -2.97
CA GLY A 432 2.92 -13.15 -4.08
C GLY A 432 2.58 -11.76 -4.57
N LEU A 433 3.51 -11.21 -5.34
CA LEU A 433 3.37 -9.94 -6.04
C LEU A 433 4.02 -10.11 -7.42
N ASP A 434 3.18 -10.19 -8.44
CA ASP A 434 3.60 -10.33 -9.82
C ASP A 434 3.26 -9.07 -10.61
N PHE A 435 4.21 -8.63 -11.43
CA PHE A 435 4.05 -7.56 -12.39
C PHE A 435 4.72 -7.90 -13.71
N GLU A 436 4.07 -7.53 -14.79
CA GLU A 436 4.64 -7.52 -16.13
C GLU A 436 4.23 -6.22 -16.83
N ALA A 437 5.21 -5.50 -17.36
CA ALA A 437 5.00 -4.26 -18.09
C ALA A 437 5.71 -4.32 -19.44
N THR A 438 5.09 -3.80 -20.49
CA THR A 438 5.68 -3.77 -21.85
C THR A 438 6.73 -2.68 -22.05
N GLY A 439 6.95 -1.80 -21.06
CA GLY A 439 7.96 -0.73 -21.13
C GLY A 439 7.44 0.64 -21.55
N GLY A 440 6.14 0.90 -21.39
CA GLY A 440 5.61 2.25 -21.47
C GLY A 440 6.16 3.14 -20.36
N LEU A 441 6.08 4.46 -20.56
CA LEU A 441 6.51 5.44 -19.55
C LEU A 441 5.64 5.30 -18.27
N GLY A 442 6.14 4.59 -17.27
CA GLY A 442 5.53 4.43 -15.95
C GLY A 442 6.13 5.37 -14.91
N ILE A 443 5.54 5.40 -13.72
CA ILE A 443 5.97 6.27 -12.60
C ILE A 443 6.31 5.48 -11.32
N SER A 444 5.96 4.20 -11.26
CA SER A 444 6.35 3.28 -10.19
C SER A 444 7.81 2.85 -10.33
N THR A 445 8.45 2.49 -9.22
CA THR A 445 9.83 1.99 -9.18
C THR A 445 10.06 0.78 -10.08
N TYR A 446 9.02 -0.02 -10.35
CA TYR A 446 9.08 -1.21 -11.22
C TYR A 446 8.82 -0.91 -12.70
N THR A 447 8.16 0.22 -13.02
CA THR A 447 7.74 0.59 -14.38
C THR A 447 8.48 1.83 -14.91
N LEU A 448 9.26 2.52 -14.07
CA LEU A 448 10.16 3.62 -14.45
C LEU A 448 11.43 3.09 -15.13
N THR A 449 11.25 2.41 -16.26
CA THR A 449 12.29 1.82 -17.09
C THR A 449 11.98 2.07 -18.56
N SER A 450 12.99 2.08 -19.44
CA SER A 450 12.85 2.36 -20.88
C SER A 450 12.35 1.17 -21.72
N GLY A 451 12.06 0.04 -21.09
CA GLY A 451 11.68 -1.20 -21.78
C GLY A 451 10.94 -2.14 -20.85
N PRO A 452 10.58 -3.35 -21.32
CA PRO A 452 9.79 -4.28 -20.54
C PRO A 452 10.40 -4.59 -19.18
N SER A 453 9.54 -4.74 -18.19
CA SER A 453 9.91 -5.19 -16.85
C SER A 453 9.00 -6.30 -16.37
N TYR A 454 9.60 -7.17 -15.57
CA TYR A 454 8.95 -8.27 -14.90
C TYR A 454 9.40 -8.30 -13.45
N LEU A 455 8.47 -8.53 -12.54
CA LEU A 455 8.73 -8.83 -11.15
C LEU A 455 7.87 -10.03 -10.76
N HIS A 456 8.48 -11.01 -10.13
CA HIS A 456 7.81 -12.07 -9.40
C HIS A 456 8.41 -12.12 -8.00
N THR A 457 7.56 -11.92 -7.00
CA THR A 457 7.96 -12.18 -5.62
C THR A 457 7.01 -13.17 -4.99
N SER A 458 7.57 -14.07 -4.19
CA SER A 458 6.77 -14.95 -3.35
C SER A 458 7.32 -14.94 -1.93
N GLN A 459 6.40 -14.99 -0.97
CA GLN A 459 6.72 -15.09 0.44
C GLN A 459 5.80 -16.16 1.03
N SER A 460 6.38 -17.12 1.74
CA SER A 460 5.64 -18.19 2.38
C SER A 460 6.29 -18.57 3.70
N GLY A 461 5.52 -19.18 4.59
CA GLY A 461 6.09 -19.65 5.84
C GLY A 461 5.07 -20.18 6.82
N THR A 462 5.60 -20.58 7.96
CA THR A 462 4.83 -20.94 9.16
C THR A 462 5.31 -20.08 10.32
N ALA A 463 4.40 -19.73 11.23
CA ALA A 463 4.73 -18.98 12.42
C ALA A 463 3.89 -19.44 13.60
N GLN A 464 4.50 -19.37 14.77
CA GLN A 464 3.87 -19.65 16.05
C GLN A 464 4.06 -18.47 16.98
N TYR A 465 3.05 -18.20 17.78
CA TYR A 465 3.09 -17.20 18.82
C TYR A 465 2.41 -17.75 20.07
N LYS A 466 2.99 -17.45 21.23
CA LYS A 466 2.38 -17.74 22.53
C LYS A 466 2.61 -16.56 23.45
N SER A 467 1.58 -16.17 24.18
CA SER A 467 1.64 -15.14 25.21
C SER A 467 0.84 -15.58 26.43
N VAL A 468 1.42 -15.38 27.61
CA VAL A 468 0.77 -15.65 28.89
C VAL A 468 0.62 -14.35 29.66
N THR A 469 -0.56 -14.09 30.19
CA THR A 469 -0.92 -12.89 30.96
C THR A 469 -0.06 -12.82 32.23
N GLY A 470 0.64 -11.70 32.43
CA GLY A 470 1.62 -11.54 33.52
C GLY A 470 2.88 -12.39 33.36
N GLY A 471 3.02 -13.10 32.24
CA GLY A 471 4.15 -13.97 31.91
C GLY A 471 4.92 -13.48 30.68
N SER A 472 5.76 -14.37 30.15
CA SER A 472 6.54 -14.12 28.94
C SER A 472 5.74 -14.43 27.67
N SER A 473 6.18 -13.83 26.56
CA SER A 473 5.71 -14.16 25.21
C SER A 473 6.84 -14.78 24.42
N SER A 474 6.53 -15.77 23.60
CA SER A 474 7.46 -16.37 22.64
C SER A 474 6.88 -16.31 21.23
N SER A 475 7.77 -16.25 20.25
CA SER A 475 7.40 -16.36 18.86
C SER A 475 8.48 -17.12 18.10
N TRP A 476 8.04 -17.89 17.11
CA TRP A 476 8.88 -18.64 16.22
C TRP A 476 8.34 -18.48 14.80
N GLY A 477 9.21 -18.51 13.80
CA GLY A 477 8.80 -18.45 12.41
C GLY A 477 9.81 -19.12 11.50
N ASP A 478 9.32 -19.66 10.39
CA ASP A 478 10.09 -20.21 9.29
C ASP A 478 9.52 -19.62 8.01
N THR A 479 10.31 -18.78 7.34
CA THR A 479 9.86 -17.99 6.18
C THR A 479 10.82 -18.13 5.01
N PHE A 480 10.25 -18.34 3.83
CA PHE A 480 10.95 -18.42 2.57
C PHE A 480 10.47 -17.32 1.64
N ASN A 481 11.41 -16.60 1.05
CA ASN A 481 11.16 -15.49 0.14
C ASN A 481 11.92 -15.71 -1.16
N VAL A 482 11.27 -15.45 -2.29
CA VAL A 482 11.89 -15.44 -3.61
C VAL A 482 11.60 -14.10 -4.25
N PHE A 483 12.63 -13.52 -4.85
CA PHE A 483 12.57 -12.29 -5.62
C PHE A 483 13.20 -12.55 -6.98
N ASP A 484 12.37 -12.56 -8.02
CA ASP A 484 12.76 -12.66 -9.41
C ASP A 484 12.39 -11.36 -10.10
N GLY A 485 13.33 -10.81 -10.85
CA GLY A 485 13.12 -9.58 -11.60
C GLY A 485 13.81 -9.65 -12.94
N GLN A 486 13.21 -9.00 -13.93
CA GLN A 486 13.88 -8.69 -15.18
C GLN A 486 13.56 -7.26 -15.56
N THR A 487 14.57 -6.46 -15.87
CA THR A 487 14.37 -5.08 -16.31
C THR A 487 15.44 -4.74 -17.32
N ASN A 488 15.04 -4.28 -18.51
CA ASN A 488 15.96 -3.89 -19.57
C ASN A 488 17.02 -4.98 -19.88
N GLY A 489 16.59 -6.24 -19.93
CA GLY A 489 17.47 -7.40 -20.18
C GLY A 489 18.35 -7.85 -19.01
N GLN A 490 18.36 -7.14 -17.88
CA GLN A 490 19.07 -7.56 -16.66
C GLN A 490 18.15 -8.38 -15.77
N SER A 491 18.59 -9.58 -15.40
CA SER A 491 17.86 -10.46 -14.47
C SER A 491 18.38 -10.30 -13.05
N TYR A 492 17.48 -10.36 -12.09
CA TYR A 492 17.73 -10.41 -10.66
C TYR A 492 17.08 -11.67 -10.11
N HIS A 493 17.80 -12.41 -9.27
CA HIS A 493 17.25 -13.51 -8.50
C HIS A 493 17.81 -13.45 -7.08
N ARG A 494 16.94 -13.50 -6.08
CA ARG A 494 17.33 -13.72 -4.69
C ARG A 494 16.35 -14.63 -3.99
N SER A 495 16.86 -15.64 -3.29
CA SER A 495 16.07 -16.48 -2.40
C SER A 495 16.61 -16.35 -0.98
N VAL A 496 15.73 -16.11 -0.02
CA VAL A 496 16.06 -15.91 1.41
C VAL A 496 15.21 -16.84 2.27
N HIS A 497 15.85 -17.68 3.07
CA HIS A 497 15.21 -18.51 4.09
C HIS A 497 15.61 -18.00 5.46
N ALA A 498 14.62 -17.71 6.29
CA ALA A 498 14.86 -17.32 7.67
C ALA A 498 14.07 -18.21 8.64
N VAL A 499 14.77 -18.68 9.67
CA VAL A 499 14.22 -19.52 10.73
C VAL A 499 14.52 -18.87 12.06
N ASN A 500 13.48 -18.68 12.86
CA ASN A 500 13.52 -18.18 14.22
C ASN A 500 14.36 -16.90 14.38
N GLY A 501 14.08 -15.89 13.55
CA GLY A 501 14.78 -14.60 13.60
C GLY A 501 16.15 -14.58 12.94
N THR A 502 16.61 -15.68 12.34
CA THR A 502 17.94 -15.77 11.71
C THR A 502 17.82 -16.14 10.23
N VAL A 503 18.55 -15.44 9.35
CA VAL A 503 18.70 -15.86 7.94
C VAL A 503 19.62 -17.09 7.89
N VAL A 504 19.07 -18.24 7.47
CA VAL A 504 19.80 -19.51 7.38
C VAL A 504 20.26 -19.81 5.95
N TYR A 505 19.65 -19.16 4.96
CA TYR A 505 20.06 -19.24 3.55
C TYR A 505 19.75 -17.93 2.82
N ASP A 506 20.69 -17.50 1.98
CA ASP A 506 20.57 -16.33 1.12
C ASP A 506 21.40 -16.57 -0.15
N THR A 507 20.79 -16.44 -1.33
CA THR A 507 21.49 -16.64 -2.61
C THR A 507 22.39 -15.48 -3.01
N GLU A 508 22.49 -14.39 -2.22
CA GLU A 508 23.37 -13.27 -2.58
C GLU A 508 24.79 -13.75 -2.99
N PRO A 509 25.32 -13.27 -4.12
CA PRO A 509 26.68 -13.60 -4.54
C PRO A 509 27.64 -13.06 -3.47
N LYS A 510 28.37 -13.98 -2.81
CA LYS A 510 29.40 -13.72 -1.78
C LYS A 510 30.00 -12.31 -1.86
N GLY A 511 29.58 -11.40 -0.98
CA GLY A 511 30.18 -10.07 -0.95
C GLY A 511 29.49 -8.99 -0.13
N LYS A 512 29.04 -9.26 1.11
CA LYS A 512 28.95 -8.27 2.21
C LYS A 512 28.58 -8.95 3.54
N ASN A 513 29.59 -9.43 4.25
CA ASN A 513 29.46 -9.69 5.68
C ASN A 513 29.40 -8.33 6.40
N SER A 514 28.22 -7.91 6.85
CA SER A 514 28.13 -7.05 8.04
C SER A 514 27.46 -7.85 9.13
N ALA A 515 28.28 -8.45 9.99
CA ALA A 515 27.85 -9.14 11.18
C ALA A 515 27.11 -8.15 12.10
N SER A 516 25.88 -8.49 12.48
CA SER A 516 25.25 -7.97 13.70
C SER A 516 25.09 -9.16 14.65
N SER A 517 26.00 -9.28 15.61
CA SER A 517 25.83 -10.21 16.73
C SER A 517 25.31 -9.42 17.93
N PRO A 518 24.13 -9.77 18.48
CA PRO A 518 23.73 -9.38 19.82
C PRO A 518 23.67 -10.63 20.70
N GLN A 519 24.68 -10.81 21.57
CA GLN A 519 24.65 -11.82 22.62
C GLN A 519 23.97 -11.29 23.89
N ASP A 520 23.13 -12.16 24.45
CA ASP A 520 22.62 -12.25 25.82
C ASP A 520 21.78 -11.11 26.41
N HIS A 521 20.49 -11.40 26.66
CA HIS A 521 20.01 -11.85 27.99
C HIS A 521 18.48 -11.97 28.06
N GLY A 522 18.03 -13.11 28.60
CA GLY A 522 17.19 -13.20 29.81
C GLY A 522 15.84 -12.47 29.88
N ASP A 523 14.79 -13.28 29.76
CA ASP A 523 13.41 -13.21 30.27
C ASP A 523 13.05 -12.10 31.31
N THR A 524 11.89 -11.44 31.12
CA THR A 524 10.79 -11.32 32.10
C THR A 524 9.73 -10.32 31.61
N GLY A 525 8.47 -10.75 31.62
CA GLY A 525 7.33 -10.11 30.98
C GLY A 525 6.62 -8.98 31.75
N ARG A 526 5.61 -8.42 31.07
CA ARG A 526 4.54 -7.56 31.60
C ARG A 526 3.26 -7.64 30.74
N ASP A 527 2.16 -7.89 31.44
CA ASP A 527 0.89 -7.16 31.52
C ASP A 527 0.17 -6.64 30.25
N SER A 528 -1.02 -7.24 30.04
CA SER A 528 -2.22 -6.74 29.34
C SER A 528 -2.35 -6.95 27.82
N VAL A 529 -3.42 -7.69 27.46
CA VAL A 529 -3.81 -8.25 26.15
C VAL A 529 -4.70 -7.30 25.32
N ARG A 530 -4.82 -6.02 25.69
CA ARG A 530 -5.71 -5.09 24.95
C ARG A 530 -5.08 -4.45 23.69
N ALA A 531 -3.88 -4.89 23.29
CA ALA A 531 -3.13 -4.27 22.20
C ALA A 531 -2.35 -5.25 21.29
N ILE A 532 -2.68 -6.56 21.28
CA ILE A 532 -1.88 -7.58 20.55
C ILE A 532 -2.48 -7.94 19.17
N VAL A 533 -3.60 -7.34 18.77
CA VAL A 533 -4.18 -7.50 17.43
C VAL A 533 -4.59 -6.12 16.90
N GLY A 534 -3.87 -5.65 15.87
CA GLY A 534 -4.16 -4.47 15.04
C GLY A 534 -5.04 -3.38 15.64
N LYS A 535 -4.41 -2.35 16.24
CA LYS A 535 -4.98 -1.00 16.30
C LYS A 535 -3.90 0.03 15.99
N GLY A 536 -3.78 0.37 14.71
CA GLY A 536 -3.32 1.70 14.28
C GLY A 536 -4.15 2.83 14.94
N PRO A 537 -3.68 4.09 14.90
CA PRO A 537 -4.04 5.10 15.89
C PRO A 537 -5.53 5.47 15.91
N GLY A 538 -6.14 5.34 17.08
CA GLY A 538 -7.41 5.95 17.49
C GLY A 538 -7.61 5.66 18.99
N ALA A 539 -7.96 6.58 19.89
CA ALA A 539 -8.37 7.98 19.78
C ALA A 539 -7.74 8.78 20.93
N PHE A 540 -7.65 10.11 20.76
CA PHE A 540 -7.29 11.06 21.81
C PHE A 540 -8.30 10.97 22.97
N VAL A 541 -7.80 10.67 24.16
CA VAL A 541 -8.50 10.98 25.40
C VAL A 541 -7.79 12.22 25.95
N ASN A 542 -8.58 13.27 26.19
CA ASN A 542 -8.15 14.59 26.67
C ASN A 542 -7.07 14.58 27.75
#